data_AF-A0A956N8F4-F1
#
_entry.id   AF-A0A956N8F4-F1
#
_cell.length_a   1.000
_cell.length_b   1.000
_cell.length_c   1.000
_cell.angle_alpha   90.00
_cell.angle_beta   90.00
_cell.angle_gamma   90.00
#
_symmetry.space_group_name_H-M   'P 1'
#
loop_
_entity.id
_entity.type
_entity.pdbx_description
1 polymer ?
#
loop_
_entity_poly.entity_id
_entity_poly.type
_entity_poly.pdbx_seq_one_letter_code
_entity_poly.pdbx_strand_id
1 'polypeptide(L)'
;MRFATRSPLGLSLAAIAVLAAGSAFAFAPQEDSRSLEFPLPAERRLQSDRTVSLDDFEFGRSAAIGHGWQARHDLLSGHVLMAWGGNYRLSESGVANERSAETLAATFLEANDELLGTRPDNLEVRNVKRARGKYVAHFQQKVGGLTVWKSDAYVLMGEDGRLMSFGSNFFPEDGLIEHATLSATDAIAAAAHDLGTEPRTDLPILTEQYLVAAEAGELLELTPAWRVVFESETPFGKWESFVHGQTGEVLSRRNHYHPVNVVGNVGGSVDNQPPTYAWCDGEGPEVLAHANVSVSGGGTGVTDLNGDFDITHGGTADVSVTTSFQGPFINVNRFTGLGADASLTQTFTPGTPGTFDWNDGNARQDERDCFYQANLVHDFITGIDPGIGTLDYS
;
A
#
# COMPACT_ATOMS: atom_id res chain seq x y z
N MET A 1 -45.07 70.38 21.85
CA MET A 1 -43.84 71.08 21.41
C MET A 1 -42.67 70.14 21.67
N ARG A 2 -41.96 69.79 20.59
CA ARG A 2 -40.62 69.14 20.43
C ARG A 2 -39.91 68.47 21.62
N PHE A 3 -39.41 67.24 21.35
CA PHE A 3 -38.07 66.64 21.60
C PHE A 3 -37.46 66.78 23.03
N ALA A 4 -36.69 65.87 23.61
CA ALA A 4 -35.58 65.09 23.06
C ALA A 4 -35.04 64.17 24.19
N THR A 5 -34.71 62.89 23.93
CA THR A 5 -33.33 62.33 23.80
C THR A 5 -32.51 62.30 25.11
N ARG A 6 -32.27 61.11 25.68
CA ARG A 6 -31.13 60.17 25.46
C ARG A 6 -29.87 60.48 26.28
N SER A 7 -29.40 59.42 26.94
CA SER A 7 -28.07 59.22 27.55
C SER A 7 -26.92 59.44 26.54
N PRO A 8 -25.68 59.68 27.01
CA PRO A 8 -24.71 58.60 26.93
C PRO A 8 -23.64 58.56 28.06
N LEU A 9 -23.21 57.33 28.38
CA LEU A 9 -21.92 56.92 28.97
C LEU A 9 -21.56 55.61 28.21
N GLY A 10 -20.42 55.35 27.59
CA GLY A 10 -19.12 56.03 27.59
C GLY A 10 -18.01 55.10 28.11
N LEU A 11 -17.54 54.14 27.28
CA LEU A 11 -16.30 53.32 27.37
C LEU A 11 -16.15 52.39 28.61
N SER A 12 -15.69 51.13 28.57
CA SER A 12 -14.83 50.37 27.65
C SER A 12 -15.19 48.87 27.70
N LEU A 13 -15.31 48.23 26.54
CA LEU A 13 -15.29 46.77 26.37
C LEU A 13 -14.02 46.43 25.57
N ALA A 14 -13.13 45.60 26.13
CA ALA A 14 -12.02 45.05 25.39
C ALA A 14 -11.82 43.56 25.75
N ALA A 15 -12.03 42.74 24.72
CA ALA A 15 -11.31 41.52 24.36
C ALA A 15 -11.34 40.31 25.31
N ILE A 16 -12.34 39.42 25.12
CA ILE A 16 -12.14 37.96 25.11
C ILE A 16 -13.14 37.37 24.09
N ALA A 17 -12.76 37.28 22.82
CA ALA A 17 -13.53 36.58 21.78
C ALA A 17 -12.65 36.24 20.57
N VAL A 18 -11.54 35.51 20.77
CA VAL A 18 -10.85 34.77 19.70
C VAL A 18 -10.23 33.55 20.36
N LEU A 19 -10.85 32.37 20.19
CA LEU A 19 -10.26 31.01 20.28
C LEU A 19 -11.42 29.99 20.28
N ALA A 20 -12.15 29.90 19.17
CA ALA A 20 -13.13 28.83 18.95
C ALA A 20 -13.38 28.58 17.44
N ALA A 21 -12.33 28.68 16.61
CA ALA A 21 -12.41 28.37 15.18
C ALA A 21 -11.15 27.62 14.68
N GLY A 22 -10.53 26.81 15.53
CA GLY A 22 -9.30 26.10 15.21
C GLY A 22 -9.36 24.64 15.64
N SER A 23 -10.08 23.83 14.87
CA SER A 23 -9.95 22.35 14.84
C SER A 23 -10.95 21.66 13.92
N ALA A 24 -11.97 22.35 13.40
CA ALA A 24 -13.05 21.72 12.62
C ALA A 24 -12.76 21.52 11.10
N PHE A 25 -11.54 21.76 10.62
CA PHE A 25 -11.17 21.56 9.21
C PHE A 25 -10.06 20.52 8.98
N ALA A 26 -9.62 19.79 10.01
CA ALA A 26 -8.50 18.85 9.89
C ALA A 26 -8.88 17.45 9.35
N PHE A 27 -10.17 17.16 9.18
CA PHE A 27 -10.62 15.85 8.72
C PHE A 27 -11.74 16.04 7.70
N ALA A 28 -11.35 16.40 6.49
CA ALA A 28 -12.18 16.10 5.33
C ALA A 28 -12.37 14.57 5.27
N PRO A 29 -13.57 14.06 4.94
CA PRO A 29 -13.77 12.64 4.75
C PRO A 29 -12.76 12.15 3.71
N GLN A 30 -11.98 11.16 4.14
CA GLN A 30 -10.94 10.49 3.38
C GLN A 30 -11.56 9.92 2.10
N GLU A 31 -11.45 10.63 0.98
CA GLU A 31 -11.45 9.97 -0.32
C GLU A 31 -10.40 8.87 -0.21
N ASP A 32 -10.81 7.63 -0.41
CA ASP A 32 -9.91 6.46 -0.43
C ASP A 32 -8.75 6.82 -1.36
N SER A 33 -7.58 7.15 -0.82
CA SER A 33 -6.48 7.70 -1.62
C SER A 33 -6.07 6.72 -2.73
N ARG A 34 -6.39 5.44 -2.56
CA ARG A 34 -6.25 4.38 -3.56
C ARG A 34 -7.15 4.57 -4.78
N SER A 35 -8.31 5.20 -4.63
CA SER A 35 -9.20 5.54 -5.76
C SER A 35 -8.58 6.55 -6.74
N LEU A 36 -7.58 7.31 -6.29
CA LEU A 36 -6.81 8.24 -7.10
C LEU A 36 -5.59 7.59 -7.76
N GLU A 37 -5.23 6.37 -7.36
CA GLU A 37 -4.07 5.65 -7.85
C GLU A 37 -4.42 4.82 -9.08
N PHE A 38 -3.54 4.85 -10.09
CA PHE A 38 -3.61 3.95 -11.22
C PHE A 38 -2.18 3.63 -11.67
N PRO A 39 -1.83 2.34 -11.79
CA PRO A 39 -0.47 1.92 -12.11
C PRO A 39 -0.15 2.16 -13.59
N LEU A 40 1.14 2.13 -13.93
CA LEU A 40 1.57 2.06 -15.32
C LEU A 40 0.96 0.81 -15.99
N PRO A 41 0.58 0.88 -17.28
CA PRO A 41 0.05 -0.28 -17.99
C PRO A 41 0.92 -1.54 -17.90
N ALA A 42 2.24 -1.38 -17.95
CA ALA A 42 3.19 -2.50 -17.80
C ALA A 42 3.19 -3.13 -16.40
N GLU A 43 2.92 -2.36 -15.35
CA GLU A 43 2.89 -2.86 -13.97
C GLU A 43 1.65 -3.74 -13.70
N ARG A 44 0.53 -3.50 -14.39
CA ARG A 44 -0.66 -4.37 -14.34
C ARG A 44 -0.38 -5.77 -14.91
N ARG A 45 0.64 -5.91 -15.77
CA ARG A 45 0.87 -7.10 -16.62
C ARG A 45 1.77 -8.17 -15.97
N LEU A 46 2.65 -7.77 -15.04
CA LEU A 46 3.58 -8.66 -14.32
C LEU A 46 2.90 -9.68 -13.39
N GLN A 47 1.56 -9.76 -13.36
CA GLN A 47 0.79 -10.71 -12.54
C GLN A 47 0.43 -12.03 -13.24
N SER A 48 0.84 -12.23 -14.51
CA SER A 48 0.42 -13.38 -15.33
C SER A 48 1.54 -14.33 -15.74
N ASP A 49 2.51 -14.57 -14.86
CA ASP A 49 3.61 -15.48 -15.16
C ASP A 49 3.27 -16.94 -14.84
N ARG A 50 3.98 -17.87 -15.50
CA ARG A 50 3.92 -19.30 -15.21
C ARG A 50 5.32 -19.87 -15.08
N THR A 51 5.49 -20.81 -14.14
CA THR A 51 6.71 -21.62 -14.08
C THR A 51 6.60 -22.75 -15.11
N VAL A 52 7.57 -22.82 -16.01
CA VAL A 52 7.68 -23.83 -17.06
C VAL A 52 9.11 -24.36 -17.12
N SER A 53 9.32 -25.52 -17.75
CA SER A 53 10.67 -25.91 -18.16
C SER A 53 11.14 -24.94 -19.24
N LEU A 54 12.40 -24.52 -19.19
CA LEU A 54 12.94 -23.66 -20.24
C LEU A 54 12.95 -24.38 -21.60
N ASP A 55 13.12 -25.70 -21.60
CA ASP A 55 13.06 -26.55 -22.80
C ASP A 55 11.66 -26.58 -23.47
N ASP A 56 10.61 -26.19 -22.73
CA ASP A 56 9.23 -26.20 -23.26
C ASP A 56 8.94 -24.98 -24.15
N PHE A 57 9.82 -23.97 -24.13
CA PHE A 57 9.64 -22.70 -24.85
C PHE A 57 10.62 -22.52 -26.02
N GLU A 58 10.24 -21.76 -27.06
CA GLU A 58 11.00 -21.65 -28.31
C GLU A 58 12.39 -21.03 -28.11
N PHE A 59 12.48 -19.84 -27.50
CA PHE A 59 13.78 -19.22 -27.21
C PHE A 59 14.61 -20.02 -26.21
N GLY A 60 13.95 -20.77 -25.32
CA GLY A 60 14.64 -21.63 -24.36
C GLY A 60 15.33 -22.83 -25.01
N ARG A 61 14.73 -23.41 -26.06
CA ARG A 61 15.31 -24.54 -26.82
C ARG A 61 16.51 -24.12 -27.67
N SER A 62 16.56 -22.88 -28.15
CA SER A 62 17.69 -22.37 -28.94
C SER A 62 18.86 -21.90 -28.07
N ALA A 63 18.62 -21.59 -26.80
CA ALA A 63 19.65 -21.11 -25.89
C ALA A 63 20.74 -22.16 -25.62
N ALA A 64 22.00 -21.78 -25.81
CA ALA A 64 23.16 -22.66 -25.63
C ALA A 64 23.57 -22.84 -24.14
N ILE A 65 22.59 -22.93 -23.24
CA ILE A 65 22.79 -22.95 -21.77
C ILE A 65 22.50 -24.32 -21.12
N GLY A 66 22.19 -25.32 -21.95
CA GLY A 66 21.90 -26.69 -21.54
C GLY A 66 20.51 -26.89 -20.95
N HIS A 67 20.24 -28.10 -20.47
CA HIS A 67 18.93 -28.53 -19.97
C HIS A 67 18.78 -28.42 -18.45
N GLY A 68 17.55 -28.60 -17.96
CA GLY A 68 17.24 -28.67 -16.53
C GLY A 68 17.03 -27.31 -15.86
N TRP A 69 16.73 -26.29 -16.65
CA TRP A 69 16.34 -24.97 -16.19
C TRP A 69 14.82 -24.91 -16.00
N GLN A 70 14.40 -24.33 -14.89
CA GLN A 70 13.04 -23.84 -14.70
C GLN A 70 13.02 -22.36 -14.99
N ALA A 71 11.93 -21.86 -15.58
CA ALA A 71 11.82 -20.46 -15.96
C ALA A 71 10.42 -19.89 -15.74
N ARG A 72 10.39 -18.59 -15.44
CA ARG A 72 9.24 -17.70 -15.59
C ARG A 72 9.52 -16.84 -16.82
N HIS A 73 8.58 -16.78 -17.75
CA HIS A 73 8.65 -15.88 -18.88
C HIS A 73 7.52 -14.85 -18.85
N ASP A 74 7.74 -13.74 -19.52
CA ASP A 74 6.71 -12.77 -19.84
C ASP A 74 5.96 -13.24 -21.09
N LEU A 75 4.64 -13.38 -20.98
CA LEU A 75 3.79 -13.86 -22.08
C LEU A 75 3.68 -12.85 -23.24
N LEU A 76 4.02 -11.58 -23.00
CA LEU A 76 3.94 -10.54 -24.02
C LEU A 76 5.25 -10.41 -24.80
N SER A 77 6.38 -10.23 -24.11
CA SER A 77 7.69 -10.14 -24.75
C SER A 77 8.26 -11.50 -25.16
N GLY A 78 7.81 -12.58 -24.54
CA GLY A 78 8.40 -13.92 -24.69
C GLY A 78 9.75 -14.08 -23.96
N HIS A 79 10.26 -13.04 -23.31
CA HIS A 79 11.57 -13.08 -22.64
C HIS A 79 11.50 -13.77 -21.28
N VAL A 80 12.65 -14.29 -20.85
CA VAL A 80 12.80 -14.93 -19.54
C VAL A 80 12.97 -13.89 -18.43
N LEU A 81 11.91 -13.70 -17.64
CA LEU A 81 11.92 -12.89 -16.42
C LEU A 81 12.87 -13.45 -15.37
N MET A 82 12.93 -14.78 -15.28
CA MET A 82 13.81 -15.48 -14.35
C MET A 82 13.96 -16.94 -14.76
N ALA A 83 15.19 -17.43 -14.81
CA ALA A 83 15.52 -18.84 -14.90
C ALA A 83 16.42 -19.26 -13.73
N TRP A 84 16.25 -20.50 -13.26
CA TRP A 84 17.04 -21.09 -12.19
C TRP A 84 17.21 -22.60 -12.38
N GLY A 85 18.26 -23.14 -11.76
CA GLY A 85 18.62 -24.54 -11.90
C GLY A 85 19.77 -24.74 -12.88
N GLY A 86 19.67 -25.77 -13.73
CA GLY A 86 20.70 -26.14 -14.69
C GLY A 86 22.06 -26.44 -14.07
N ASN A 87 23.06 -26.69 -14.92
CA ASN A 87 24.44 -26.98 -14.52
C ASN A 87 25.46 -26.17 -15.35
N TYR A 88 25.03 -25.06 -15.95
CA TYR A 88 25.90 -24.24 -16.79
C TYR A 88 27.03 -23.58 -15.98
N ARG A 89 28.23 -23.52 -16.57
CA ARG A 89 29.41 -22.87 -15.99
C ARG A 89 29.77 -21.65 -16.84
N LEU A 90 29.79 -20.48 -16.21
CA LEU A 90 30.30 -19.24 -16.80
C LEU A 90 31.83 -19.24 -16.86
N SER A 91 32.48 -19.91 -15.90
CA SER A 91 33.94 -20.01 -15.81
C SER A 91 34.36 -21.34 -15.20
N GLU A 92 35.31 -22.02 -15.85
CA GLU A 92 35.95 -23.23 -15.31
C GLU A 92 36.96 -22.92 -14.19
N SER A 93 37.47 -21.69 -14.17
CA SER A 93 38.48 -21.24 -13.19
C SER A 93 37.89 -20.55 -11.96
N GLY A 94 36.56 -20.44 -11.89
CA GLY A 94 35.85 -19.67 -10.87
C GLY A 94 35.79 -18.16 -11.16
N VAL A 95 35.34 -17.40 -10.17
CA VAL A 95 35.15 -15.94 -10.22
C VAL A 95 36.08 -15.29 -9.21
N ALA A 96 37.05 -14.50 -9.68
CA ALA A 96 38.13 -13.99 -8.85
C ALA A 96 37.73 -12.77 -8.00
N ASN A 97 36.90 -11.88 -8.56
CA ASN A 97 36.46 -10.62 -7.96
C ASN A 97 35.21 -10.08 -8.67
N GLU A 98 34.66 -8.98 -8.15
CA GLU A 98 33.46 -8.32 -8.67
C GLU A 98 33.60 -7.91 -10.14
N ARG A 99 34.78 -7.43 -10.56
CA ARG A 99 35.03 -7.07 -11.96
C ARG A 99 34.98 -8.28 -12.90
N SER A 100 35.53 -9.42 -12.48
CA SER A 100 35.40 -10.66 -13.26
C SER A 100 33.95 -11.16 -13.31
N ALA A 101 33.19 -11.01 -12.22
CA ALA A 101 31.77 -11.36 -12.18
C ALA A 101 30.94 -10.48 -13.13
N GLU A 102 31.22 -9.18 -13.16
CA GLU A 102 30.63 -8.23 -14.11
C GLU A 102 30.86 -8.67 -15.55
N THR A 103 32.12 -8.93 -15.92
CA THR A 103 32.48 -9.33 -17.29
C THR A 103 31.80 -10.64 -17.67
N LEU A 104 31.83 -11.65 -16.80
CA LEU A 104 31.16 -12.93 -17.06
C LEU A 104 29.65 -12.78 -17.21
N ALA A 105 29.03 -11.93 -16.40
CA ALA A 105 27.60 -11.65 -16.47
C ALA A 105 27.24 -10.90 -17.76
N ALA A 106 27.97 -9.84 -18.12
CA ALA A 106 27.75 -9.09 -19.35
C ALA A 106 27.88 -9.99 -20.58
N THR A 107 28.97 -10.77 -20.68
CA THR A 107 29.15 -11.73 -21.79
C THR A 107 28.03 -12.77 -21.85
N PHE A 108 27.53 -13.23 -20.70
CA PHE A 108 26.40 -14.16 -20.67
C PHE A 108 25.11 -13.52 -21.19
N LEU A 109 24.79 -12.29 -20.77
CA LEU A 109 23.60 -11.57 -21.23
C LEU A 109 23.68 -11.29 -22.73
N GLU A 110 24.83 -10.85 -23.22
CA GLU A 110 25.07 -10.60 -24.65
C GLU A 110 24.94 -11.87 -25.50
N ALA A 111 25.41 -13.02 -25.00
CA ALA A 111 25.33 -14.29 -25.71
C ALA A 111 23.91 -14.91 -25.69
N ASN A 112 22.99 -14.37 -24.89
CA ASN A 112 21.61 -14.84 -24.73
C ASN A 112 20.61 -13.68 -24.90
N ASP A 113 20.93 -12.74 -25.79
CA ASP A 113 20.13 -11.55 -26.09
C ASP A 113 18.71 -11.89 -26.53
N GLU A 114 18.52 -12.84 -27.44
CA GLU A 114 17.19 -13.29 -27.89
C GLU A 114 16.34 -13.86 -26.73
N LEU A 115 16.98 -14.48 -25.73
CA LEU A 115 16.30 -15.07 -24.59
C LEU A 115 15.87 -14.00 -23.56
N LEU A 116 16.63 -12.91 -23.47
CA LEU A 116 16.58 -11.96 -22.36
C LEU A 116 16.19 -10.54 -22.77
N GLY A 117 16.09 -10.26 -24.07
CA GLY A 117 15.87 -8.91 -24.61
C GLY A 117 17.01 -7.94 -24.32
N THR A 118 18.17 -8.43 -23.88
CA THR A 118 19.34 -7.61 -23.54
C THR A 118 20.18 -7.36 -24.77
N ARG A 119 20.73 -6.15 -24.94
CA ARG A 119 21.70 -5.83 -26.00
C ARG A 119 22.93 -5.15 -25.41
N PRO A 120 24.14 -5.31 -25.99
CA PRO A 120 25.34 -4.65 -25.46
C PRO A 120 25.21 -3.12 -25.34
N ASP A 121 24.46 -2.49 -26.24
CA ASP A 121 24.28 -1.04 -26.30
C ASP A 121 23.19 -0.51 -25.36
N ASN A 122 22.36 -1.40 -24.80
CA ASN A 122 21.31 -1.04 -23.84
C ASN A 122 21.58 -1.49 -22.40
N LEU A 123 22.74 -2.11 -22.16
CA LEU A 123 23.11 -2.72 -20.89
C LEU A 123 24.08 -1.82 -20.10
N GLU A 124 23.65 -1.23 -18.99
CA GLU A 124 24.53 -0.50 -18.08
C GLU A 124 24.69 -1.25 -16.75
N VAL A 125 25.93 -1.47 -16.30
CA VAL A 125 26.14 -2.09 -14.98
C VAL A 125 25.64 -1.15 -13.88
N ARG A 126 24.79 -1.68 -13.01
CA ARG A 126 24.24 -0.93 -11.87
C ARG A 126 25.03 -1.25 -10.59
N ASN A 127 25.28 -2.53 -10.34
CA ASN A 127 26.00 -2.98 -9.16
C ASN A 127 26.46 -4.44 -9.30
N VAL A 128 27.59 -4.77 -8.69
CA VAL A 128 28.00 -6.16 -8.44
C VAL A 128 28.22 -6.37 -6.95
N LYS A 129 27.50 -7.34 -6.38
CA LYS A 129 27.60 -7.68 -4.96
C LYS A 129 28.15 -9.08 -4.77
N ARG A 130 29.09 -9.22 -3.84
CA ARG A 130 29.59 -10.50 -3.34
C ARG A 130 29.04 -10.78 -1.95
N ALA A 131 28.42 -11.94 -1.75
CA ALA A 131 27.97 -12.39 -0.44
C ALA A 131 27.80 -13.92 -0.40
N ARG A 132 28.21 -14.55 0.72
CA ARG A 132 27.97 -15.98 1.01
C ARG A 132 28.41 -16.93 -0.12
N GLY A 133 29.60 -16.71 -0.67
CA GLY A 133 30.15 -17.56 -1.74
C GLY A 133 29.52 -17.36 -3.11
N LYS A 134 28.83 -16.23 -3.33
CA LYS A 134 28.12 -15.90 -4.57
C LYS A 134 28.39 -14.47 -5.00
N TYR A 135 28.30 -14.26 -6.31
CA TYR A 135 28.25 -12.94 -6.95
C TYR A 135 26.90 -12.75 -7.63
N VAL A 136 26.34 -11.54 -7.50
CA VAL A 136 25.22 -11.09 -8.33
C VAL A 136 25.61 -9.80 -9.02
N ALA A 137 25.50 -9.79 -10.35
CA ALA A 137 25.65 -8.60 -11.16
C ALA A 137 24.25 -8.14 -11.60
N HIS A 138 23.94 -6.86 -11.38
CA HIS A 138 22.72 -6.21 -11.80
C HIS A 138 23.02 -5.17 -12.87
N PHE A 139 22.17 -5.13 -13.88
CA PHE A 139 22.25 -4.22 -15.01
C PHE A 139 20.93 -3.47 -15.13
N GLN A 140 21.01 -2.23 -15.57
CA GLN A 140 19.89 -1.33 -15.82
C GLN A 140 19.79 -1.12 -17.33
N GLN A 141 18.59 -1.21 -17.90
CA GLN A 141 18.39 -0.89 -19.30
C GLN A 141 18.51 0.62 -19.51
N LYS A 142 19.31 1.03 -20.50
CA LYS A 142 19.38 2.40 -20.99
C LYS A 142 19.19 2.44 -22.51
N VAL A 143 18.32 3.31 -22.99
CA VAL A 143 18.14 3.52 -24.44
C VAL A 143 18.22 5.01 -24.74
N GLY A 144 19.05 5.39 -25.72
CA GLY A 144 19.29 6.80 -26.03
C GLY A 144 19.84 7.61 -24.84
N GLY A 145 20.53 6.95 -23.90
CA GLY A 145 21.03 7.55 -22.66
C GLY A 145 19.99 7.72 -21.54
N LEU A 146 18.72 7.40 -21.79
CA LEU A 146 17.64 7.44 -20.80
C LEU A 146 17.47 6.07 -20.15
N THR A 147 17.24 6.09 -18.84
CA THR A 147 16.95 4.88 -18.05
C THR A 147 15.53 4.38 -18.36
N VAL A 148 15.38 3.09 -18.63
CA VAL A 148 14.06 2.46 -18.74
C VAL A 148 13.56 2.08 -17.34
N TRP A 149 12.40 2.59 -16.95
CA TRP A 149 11.82 2.42 -15.62
C TRP A 149 11.59 0.94 -15.29
N LYS A 150 12.06 0.53 -14.10
CA LYS A 150 11.95 -0.85 -13.57
C LYS A 150 12.41 -1.92 -14.56
N SER A 151 13.38 -1.59 -15.40
CA SER A 151 13.97 -2.52 -16.37
C SER A 151 15.39 -2.90 -15.95
N ASP A 152 15.51 -4.06 -15.35
CA ASP A 152 16.71 -4.62 -14.77
C ASP A 152 16.99 -6.03 -15.33
N ALA A 153 18.26 -6.34 -15.53
CA ALA A 153 18.73 -7.69 -15.81
C ALA A 153 19.71 -8.12 -14.71
N TYR A 154 19.80 -9.41 -14.45
CA TYR A 154 20.73 -9.93 -13.47
C TYR A 154 21.28 -11.30 -13.81
N VAL A 155 22.47 -11.56 -13.27
CA VAL A 155 23.13 -12.87 -13.30
C VAL A 155 23.66 -13.20 -11.91
N LEU A 156 23.20 -14.32 -11.36
CA LEU A 156 23.65 -14.87 -10.08
C LEU A 156 24.54 -16.10 -10.33
N MET A 157 25.74 -16.06 -9.76
CA MET A 157 26.76 -17.09 -9.93
C MET A 157 27.47 -17.45 -8.63
N GLY A 158 27.95 -18.70 -8.53
CA GLY A 158 28.84 -19.12 -7.46
C GLY A 158 30.27 -18.63 -7.66
N GLU A 159 31.06 -18.54 -6.59
CA GLU A 159 32.51 -18.29 -6.68
C GLU A 159 33.25 -19.35 -7.52
N ASP A 160 32.68 -20.54 -7.65
CA ASP A 160 33.18 -21.63 -8.51
C ASP A 160 32.85 -21.43 -10.00
N GLY A 161 32.23 -20.32 -10.39
CA GLY A 161 31.90 -19.99 -11.77
C GLY A 161 30.62 -20.65 -12.29
N ARG A 162 29.88 -21.37 -11.46
CA ARG A 162 28.59 -21.95 -11.85
C ARG A 162 27.49 -20.88 -11.92
N LEU A 163 26.72 -20.88 -13.01
CA LEU A 163 25.50 -20.09 -13.13
C LEU A 163 24.40 -20.71 -12.26
N MET A 164 23.76 -19.89 -11.42
CA MET A 164 22.70 -20.35 -10.52
C MET A 164 21.32 -19.87 -10.95
N SER A 165 21.24 -18.61 -11.38
CA SER A 165 20.01 -17.99 -11.84
C SER A 165 20.33 -16.73 -12.65
N PHE A 166 19.44 -16.37 -13.56
CA PHE A 166 19.51 -15.16 -14.35
C PHE A 166 18.11 -14.73 -14.75
N GLY A 167 17.96 -13.50 -15.23
CA GLY A 167 16.69 -13.02 -15.71
C GLY A 167 16.78 -11.59 -16.18
N SER A 168 15.78 -11.18 -16.94
CA SER A 168 15.67 -9.84 -17.48
C SER A 168 14.20 -9.48 -17.61
N ASN A 169 13.87 -8.25 -17.24
CA ASN A 169 12.62 -7.62 -17.66
C ASN A 169 12.90 -6.42 -18.59
N PHE A 170 13.98 -6.51 -19.36
CA PHE A 170 14.27 -5.55 -20.41
C PHE A 170 13.13 -5.49 -21.41
N PHE A 171 12.73 -4.27 -21.71
CA PHE A 171 11.65 -4.02 -22.62
C PHE A 171 12.18 -4.06 -24.07
N PRO A 172 11.52 -4.79 -24.99
CA PRO A 172 11.92 -4.81 -26.40
C PRO A 172 12.02 -3.40 -26.99
N GLU A 173 13.07 -3.14 -27.74
CA GLU A 173 13.25 -1.89 -28.45
C GLU A 173 12.74 -2.01 -29.88
N ASP A 174 11.62 -1.35 -30.16
CA ASP A 174 11.08 -1.18 -31.51
C ASP A 174 11.08 0.31 -31.88
N GLY A 175 11.70 0.65 -33.01
CA GLY A 175 11.61 1.98 -33.60
C GLY A 175 12.55 3.05 -33.00
N LEU A 176 12.26 4.31 -33.33
CA LEU A 176 13.04 5.47 -32.92
C LEU A 176 12.47 6.02 -31.60
N ILE A 177 13.30 6.13 -30.58
CA ILE A 177 12.89 6.74 -29.31
C ILE A 177 13.08 8.25 -29.39
N GLU A 178 11.98 8.99 -29.25
CA GLU A 178 12.01 10.45 -29.12
C GLU A 178 12.33 10.88 -27.68
N HIS A 179 12.97 12.06 -27.54
CA HIS A 179 13.17 12.68 -26.24
C HIS A 179 11.95 13.49 -25.80
N ALA A 180 11.77 13.64 -24.48
CA ALA A 180 10.75 14.52 -23.94
C ALA A 180 10.97 15.97 -24.42
N THR A 181 9.93 16.59 -24.98
CA THR A 181 9.91 17.99 -25.39
C THR A 181 9.22 18.89 -24.37
N LEU A 182 8.39 18.31 -23.51
CA LEU A 182 7.76 18.94 -22.35
C LEU A 182 8.82 19.31 -21.31
N SER A 183 8.71 20.51 -20.73
CA SER A 183 9.62 20.93 -19.67
C SER A 183 9.29 20.23 -18.33
N ALA A 184 10.27 20.14 -17.43
CA ALA A 184 10.04 19.63 -16.09
C ALA A 184 8.97 20.44 -15.33
N THR A 185 8.92 21.77 -15.53
CA THR A 185 7.93 22.65 -14.91
C THR A 185 6.52 22.33 -15.39
N ASP A 186 6.34 22.13 -16.70
CA ASP A 186 5.04 21.79 -17.27
C ASP A 186 4.61 20.37 -16.85
N ALA A 187 5.56 19.44 -16.69
CA ALA A 187 5.28 18.11 -16.16
C ALA A 187 4.80 18.15 -14.70
N ILE A 188 5.41 19.00 -13.86
CA ILE A 188 4.94 19.21 -12.48
C ILE A 188 3.52 19.78 -12.49
N ALA A 189 3.28 20.81 -13.31
CA ALA A 189 1.96 21.43 -13.43
C ALA A 189 0.90 20.43 -13.91
N ALA A 190 1.22 19.57 -14.88
CA ALA A 190 0.34 18.53 -15.36
C ALA A 190 0.01 17.50 -14.26
N ALA A 191 1.02 17.01 -13.53
CA ALA A 191 0.82 16.06 -12.44
C ALA A 191 -0.01 16.64 -11.29
N ALA A 192 0.21 17.91 -10.94
CA ALA A 192 -0.54 18.62 -9.91
C ALA A 192 -2.01 18.88 -10.33
N HIS A 193 -2.20 19.36 -11.56
CA HIS A 193 -3.53 19.61 -12.13
C HIS A 193 -4.36 18.34 -12.21
N ASP A 194 -3.78 17.24 -12.70
CA ASP A 194 -4.46 15.94 -12.80
C ASP A 194 -4.90 15.42 -11.41
N LEU A 195 -4.16 15.76 -10.36
CA LEU A 195 -4.48 15.38 -8.97
C LEU A 195 -5.42 16.37 -8.29
N GLY A 196 -5.67 17.54 -8.90
CA GLY A 196 -6.48 18.60 -8.31
C GLY A 196 -5.83 19.24 -7.08
N THR A 197 -4.49 19.31 -7.04
CA THR A 197 -3.73 19.79 -5.88
C THR A 197 -2.62 20.77 -6.25
N GLU A 198 -2.01 21.36 -5.23
CA GLU A 198 -0.79 22.15 -5.33
C GLU A 198 0.33 21.44 -4.56
N PRO A 199 1.52 21.26 -5.16
CA PRO A 199 2.68 20.73 -4.46
C PRO A 199 3.05 21.62 -3.26
N ARG A 200 3.45 20.98 -2.17
CA ARG A 200 4.03 21.67 -1.02
C ARG A 200 5.32 22.39 -1.43
N THR A 201 5.32 23.71 -1.28
CA THR A 201 6.44 24.58 -1.70
C THR A 201 7.61 24.54 -0.72
N ASP A 202 7.40 24.03 0.49
CA ASP A 202 8.41 23.89 1.53
C ASP A 202 9.20 22.56 1.45
N LEU A 203 8.81 21.67 0.53
CA LEU A 203 9.41 20.34 0.34
C LEU A 203 10.00 20.19 -1.07
N PRO A 204 11.04 19.34 -1.24
CA PRO A 204 11.63 19.11 -2.55
C PRO A 204 10.67 18.38 -3.48
N ILE A 205 10.64 18.81 -4.75
CA ILE A 205 9.97 18.13 -5.85
C ILE A 205 11.05 17.40 -6.67
N LEU A 206 10.91 16.09 -6.84
CA LEU A 206 11.80 15.31 -7.70
C LEU A 206 11.24 15.30 -9.13
N THR A 207 12.09 15.61 -10.10
CA THR A 207 11.78 15.49 -11.53
C THR A 207 12.93 14.84 -12.28
N GLU A 208 12.66 13.69 -12.89
CA GLU A 208 13.66 12.90 -13.62
C GLU A 208 13.05 12.34 -14.90
N GLN A 209 13.84 12.24 -15.97
CA GLN A 209 13.37 11.62 -17.22
C GLN A 209 13.64 10.12 -17.22
N TYR A 210 12.64 9.37 -17.66
CA TYR A 210 12.69 7.92 -17.86
C TYR A 210 12.04 7.56 -19.19
N LEU A 211 12.35 6.36 -19.67
CA LEU A 211 11.48 5.65 -20.60
C LEU A 211 10.57 4.73 -19.80
N VAL A 212 9.29 4.72 -20.09
CA VAL A 212 8.30 3.82 -19.48
C VAL A 212 7.61 3.02 -20.57
N ALA A 213 7.23 1.77 -20.27
CA ALA A 213 6.38 1.00 -21.15
C ALA A 213 4.93 1.47 -20.99
N ALA A 214 4.43 2.22 -21.98
CA ALA A 214 3.06 2.75 -22.02
C ALA A 214 2.30 2.23 -23.26
N GLU A 215 0.98 2.37 -23.25
CA GLU A 215 0.13 1.85 -24.33
C GLU A 215 0.23 2.71 -25.58
N ALA A 216 0.49 2.05 -26.70
CA ALA A 216 0.49 2.61 -28.05
C ALA A 216 -0.43 1.75 -28.92
N GLY A 217 -1.72 2.09 -28.93
CA GLY A 217 -2.75 1.25 -29.57
C GLY A 217 -2.92 -0.08 -28.82
N GLU A 218 -2.70 -1.21 -29.50
CA GLU A 218 -2.80 -2.56 -28.90
C GLU A 218 -1.47 -3.07 -28.33
N LEU A 219 -0.37 -2.33 -28.53
CA LEU A 219 0.98 -2.70 -28.09
C LEU A 219 1.45 -1.82 -26.93
N LEU A 220 2.55 -2.24 -26.30
CA LEU A 220 3.33 -1.38 -25.43
C LEU A 220 4.57 -0.91 -26.17
N GLU A 221 4.90 0.36 -25.99
CA GLU A 221 6.10 0.97 -26.53
C GLU A 221 6.85 1.71 -25.43
N LEU A 222 8.16 1.91 -25.64
CA LEU A 222 8.96 2.75 -24.76
C LEU A 222 8.64 4.22 -25.03
N THR A 223 7.99 4.84 -24.05
CA THR A 223 7.53 6.22 -24.10
C THR A 223 8.40 7.10 -23.20
N PRO A 224 8.93 8.24 -23.68
CA PRO A 224 9.61 9.20 -22.82
C PRO A 224 8.62 9.80 -21.82
N ALA A 225 8.99 9.82 -20.55
CA ALA A 225 8.15 10.35 -19.48
C ALA A 225 8.97 11.07 -18.42
N TRP A 226 8.34 12.05 -17.78
CA TRP A 226 8.82 12.66 -16.56
C TRP A 226 8.28 11.89 -15.36
N ARG A 227 9.17 11.39 -14.52
CA ARG A 227 8.84 10.96 -13.17
C ARG A 227 8.80 12.18 -12.28
N VAL A 228 7.61 12.51 -11.77
CA VAL A 228 7.37 13.65 -10.88
C VAL A 228 7.00 13.10 -9.51
N VAL A 229 7.72 13.51 -8.47
CA VAL A 229 7.38 13.16 -7.08
C VAL A 229 7.26 14.43 -6.24
N PHE A 230 6.10 14.64 -5.61
CA PHE A 230 5.88 15.74 -4.68
C PHE A 230 4.95 15.32 -3.53
N GLU A 231 4.93 16.14 -2.48
CA GLU A 231 3.97 16.01 -1.37
C GLU A 231 2.88 17.06 -1.48
N SER A 232 1.66 16.71 -1.10
CA SER A 232 0.51 17.62 -1.05
C SER A 232 -0.27 17.46 0.26
N GLU A 233 -0.97 18.51 0.68
CA GLU A 233 -1.84 18.48 1.87
C GLU A 233 -3.22 17.89 1.55
N THR A 234 -3.76 18.21 0.37
CA THR A 234 -5.10 17.77 -0.07
C THR A 234 -5.06 17.43 -1.56
N PRO A 235 -5.20 16.15 -1.95
CA PRO A 235 -5.24 14.98 -1.08
C PRO A 235 -3.89 14.76 -0.41
N PHE A 236 -3.89 14.37 0.86
CA PHE A 236 -2.67 14.13 1.63
C PHE A 236 -1.90 12.96 1.03
N GLY A 237 -0.62 13.17 0.72
CA GLY A 237 0.19 12.09 0.18
C GLY A 237 1.55 12.52 -0.32
N LYS A 238 2.38 11.51 -0.60
CA LYS A 238 3.60 11.64 -1.39
C LYS A 238 3.37 10.99 -2.74
N TRP A 239 2.99 11.80 -3.70
CA TRP A 239 2.51 11.34 -4.99
C TRP A 239 3.66 11.17 -5.96
N GLU A 240 3.76 9.98 -6.56
CA GLU A 240 4.60 9.75 -7.74
C GLU A 240 3.70 9.62 -8.97
N SER A 241 3.97 10.44 -9.97
CA SER A 241 3.30 10.40 -11.27
C SER A 241 4.32 10.23 -12.39
N PHE A 242 3.95 9.48 -13.42
CA PHE A 242 4.67 9.48 -14.70
C PHE A 242 3.88 10.31 -15.70
N VAL A 243 4.49 11.33 -16.26
CA VAL A 243 3.87 12.28 -17.19
C VAL A 243 4.49 12.13 -18.57
N HIS A 244 3.68 11.91 -19.60
CA HIS A 244 4.12 11.74 -20.97
C HIS A 244 4.94 12.94 -21.45
N GLY A 245 6.13 12.65 -21.98
CA GLY A 245 7.20 13.61 -22.26
C GLY A 245 6.90 14.60 -23.39
N GLN A 246 5.91 14.35 -24.25
CA GLN A 246 5.45 15.31 -25.27
C GLN A 246 4.08 15.94 -24.98
N THR A 247 3.12 15.20 -24.40
CA THR A 247 1.71 15.60 -24.35
C THR A 247 1.29 16.17 -22.99
N GLY A 248 2.01 15.83 -21.92
CA GLY A 248 1.60 16.16 -20.55
C GLY A 248 0.54 15.22 -19.96
N GLU A 249 0.14 14.17 -20.66
CA GLU A 249 -0.79 13.16 -20.14
C GLU A 249 -0.18 12.40 -18.96
N VAL A 250 -0.93 12.17 -17.89
CA VAL A 250 -0.46 11.38 -16.74
C VAL A 250 -0.69 9.88 -17.02
N LEU A 251 0.41 9.15 -17.16
CA LEU A 251 0.45 7.73 -17.52
C LEU A 251 0.24 6.80 -16.31
N SER A 252 0.57 7.27 -15.12
CA SER A 252 0.32 6.57 -13.87
C SER A 252 0.40 7.51 -12.68
N ARG A 253 -0.24 7.13 -11.58
CA ARG A 253 -0.15 7.80 -10.29
C ARG A 253 -0.19 6.80 -9.14
N ARG A 254 0.66 7.01 -8.13
CA ARG A 254 0.62 6.26 -6.86
C ARG A 254 0.91 7.14 -5.66
N ASN A 255 0.36 6.77 -4.50
CA ASN A 255 0.71 7.38 -3.22
C ASN A 255 1.76 6.53 -2.50
N HIS A 256 2.90 7.13 -2.19
CA HIS A 256 3.96 6.49 -1.40
C HIS A 256 3.66 6.45 0.10
N TYR A 257 2.69 7.24 0.57
CA TYR A 257 2.16 7.11 1.92
C TYR A 257 1.08 6.04 1.91
N HIS A 258 1.42 4.88 2.48
CA HIS A 258 0.45 3.84 2.77
C HIS A 258 -0.14 4.09 4.15
N PRO A 259 -1.48 3.99 4.30
CA PRO A 259 -2.08 4.04 5.63
C PRO A 259 -1.53 2.89 6.47
N VAL A 260 -1.21 3.18 7.73
CA VAL A 260 -1.02 2.16 8.75
C VAL A 260 -2.32 2.11 9.52
N ASN A 261 -2.99 0.98 9.48
CA ASN A 261 -4.31 0.88 10.08
C ASN A 261 -4.18 0.86 11.62
N VAL A 262 -5.21 1.38 12.28
CA VAL A 262 -5.42 1.12 13.70
C VAL A 262 -6.09 -0.24 13.79
N VAL A 263 -5.35 -1.22 14.27
CA VAL A 263 -5.82 -2.61 14.40
C VAL A 263 -5.82 -3.02 15.85
N GLY A 264 -6.74 -3.92 16.21
CA GLY A 264 -6.80 -4.43 17.57
C GLY A 264 -7.93 -5.41 17.78
N ASN A 265 -8.11 -5.79 19.04
CA ASN A 265 -9.13 -6.71 19.48
C ASN A 265 -9.94 -6.11 20.63
N VAL A 266 -11.23 -6.43 20.72
CA VAL A 266 -12.10 -6.10 21.84
C VAL A 266 -12.52 -7.39 22.52
N GLY A 267 -12.19 -7.49 23.81
CA GLY A 267 -12.65 -8.56 24.68
C GLY A 267 -13.10 -8.04 26.04
N GLY A 268 -13.56 -8.94 26.90
CA GLY A 268 -13.90 -8.63 28.27
C GLY A 268 -14.37 -9.82 29.07
N SER A 269 -14.57 -9.61 30.37
CA SER A 269 -15.13 -10.60 31.27
C SER A 269 -16.66 -10.62 31.15
N VAL A 270 -17.24 -11.79 30.87
CA VAL A 270 -18.69 -11.98 30.69
C VAL A 270 -19.14 -13.20 31.48
N ASP A 271 -20.34 -13.16 32.05
CA ASP A 271 -20.98 -14.33 32.66
C ASP A 271 -21.48 -15.29 31.57
N ASN A 272 -20.58 -16.16 31.11
CA ASN A 272 -20.84 -17.14 30.05
C ASN A 272 -20.34 -18.55 30.39
N GLN A 273 -20.05 -18.83 31.67
CA GLN A 273 -19.61 -20.17 32.07
C GLN A 273 -20.77 -21.18 31.96
N PRO A 274 -20.53 -22.41 31.44
CA PRO A 274 -21.57 -23.41 31.34
C PRO A 274 -22.11 -23.74 32.74
N PRO A 275 -23.44 -23.78 32.93
CA PRO A 275 -24.03 -23.89 34.25
C PRO A 275 -23.66 -25.25 34.86
N THR A 276 -22.79 -25.24 35.86
CA THR A 276 -22.55 -26.40 36.71
C THR A 276 -23.57 -26.43 37.83
N TYR A 277 -24.83 -26.63 37.45
CA TYR A 277 -25.88 -27.02 38.38
C TYR A 277 -26.20 -26.00 39.51
N ALA A 278 -26.09 -24.68 39.31
CA ALA A 278 -26.93 -23.63 39.94
C ALA A 278 -26.34 -22.21 39.76
N TRP A 279 -27.08 -21.30 39.10
CA TRP A 279 -26.94 -19.82 39.10
C TRP A 279 -25.54 -19.22 38.77
N CYS A 280 -25.45 -18.47 37.65
CA CYS A 280 -24.38 -17.49 37.33
C CYS A 280 -22.99 -17.89 37.87
N ASP A 281 -22.37 -18.92 37.26
CA ASP A 281 -21.17 -19.59 37.78
C ASP A 281 -19.86 -18.84 37.47
N GLY A 282 -19.92 -17.52 37.30
CA GLY A 282 -18.77 -16.61 37.27
C GLY A 282 -18.36 -16.14 35.88
N GLU A 283 -17.54 -15.08 35.85
CA GLU A 283 -17.11 -14.45 34.61
C GLU A 283 -15.93 -15.18 33.95
N GLY A 284 -15.97 -15.30 32.63
CA GLY A 284 -14.87 -15.78 31.79
C GLY A 284 -14.47 -14.73 30.75
N PRO A 285 -13.23 -14.80 30.22
CA PRO A 285 -12.80 -13.93 29.13
C PRO A 285 -13.51 -14.33 27.83
N GLU A 286 -14.14 -13.36 27.19
CA GLU A 286 -14.85 -13.52 25.92
C GLU A 286 -14.39 -12.45 24.93
N VAL A 287 -14.46 -12.79 23.64
CA VAL A 287 -14.32 -11.80 22.56
C VAL A 287 -15.65 -11.08 22.37
N LEU A 288 -15.60 -9.79 22.10
CA LEU A 288 -16.80 -8.99 21.86
C LEU A 288 -16.90 -8.65 20.37
N ALA A 289 -17.65 -9.48 19.65
CA ALA A 289 -18.01 -9.26 18.26
C ALA A 289 -19.01 -8.11 18.11
N HIS A 290 -19.02 -7.49 16.94
CA HIS A 290 -19.97 -6.46 16.53
C HIS A 290 -19.94 -5.17 17.36
N ALA A 291 -18.86 -4.92 18.11
CA ALA A 291 -18.67 -3.70 18.88
C ALA A 291 -18.19 -2.55 17.98
N ASN A 292 -18.81 -1.38 18.13
CA ASN A 292 -18.37 -0.17 17.48
C ASN A 292 -17.02 0.27 18.06
N VAL A 293 -16.11 0.64 17.16
CA VAL A 293 -14.81 1.19 17.47
C VAL A 293 -14.64 2.48 16.65
N SER A 294 -14.16 3.54 17.29
CA SER A 294 -13.98 4.84 16.67
C SER A 294 -12.62 5.42 17.01
N VAL A 295 -11.95 5.99 16.01
CA VAL A 295 -10.71 6.74 16.22
C VAL A 295 -11.05 8.22 16.33
N SER A 296 -10.55 8.92 17.36
CA SER A 296 -10.81 10.35 17.55
C SER A 296 -10.29 11.17 16.37
N GLY A 297 -11.19 11.89 15.69
CA GLY A 297 -10.88 12.59 14.45
C GLY A 297 -10.62 11.67 13.24
N GLY A 298 -10.75 10.35 13.40
CA GLY A 298 -10.52 9.37 12.34
C GLY A 298 -11.80 8.66 11.89
N GLY A 299 -11.63 7.44 11.39
CA GLY A 299 -12.72 6.58 10.96
C GLY A 299 -13.37 5.79 12.10
N THR A 300 -14.40 5.04 11.74
CA THR A 300 -15.11 4.08 12.59
C THR A 300 -15.05 2.68 11.97
N GLY A 301 -15.11 1.66 12.81
CA GLY A 301 -15.21 0.26 12.42
C GLY A 301 -16.08 -0.51 13.38
N VAL A 302 -16.33 -1.78 13.05
CA VAL A 302 -17.07 -2.74 13.87
C VAL A 302 -16.18 -3.96 14.03
N THR A 303 -16.16 -4.56 15.21
CA THR A 303 -15.38 -5.80 15.43
C THR A 303 -16.01 -6.98 14.71
N ASP A 304 -15.17 -7.87 14.18
CA ASP A 304 -15.60 -9.12 13.55
C ASP A 304 -15.97 -10.19 14.60
N LEU A 305 -16.26 -11.42 14.15
CA LEU A 305 -16.62 -12.54 15.02
C LEU A 305 -15.51 -12.96 16.00
N ASN A 306 -14.26 -12.57 15.76
CA ASN A 306 -13.13 -12.80 16.66
C ASN A 306 -12.90 -11.61 17.62
N GLY A 307 -13.71 -10.55 17.53
CA GLY A 307 -13.52 -9.31 18.26
C GLY A 307 -12.47 -8.39 17.61
N ASP A 308 -11.98 -8.72 16.41
CA ASP A 308 -10.92 -7.96 15.75
C ASP A 308 -11.51 -6.77 14.98
N PHE A 309 -10.82 -5.63 15.00
CA PHE A 309 -11.13 -4.47 14.19
C PHE A 309 -9.92 -4.01 13.39
N ASP A 310 -10.20 -3.46 12.20
CA ASP A 310 -9.22 -2.86 11.32
C ASP A 310 -9.79 -1.54 10.78
N ILE A 311 -9.27 -0.42 11.29
CA ILE A 311 -9.69 0.92 10.88
C ILE A 311 -8.53 1.57 10.13
N THR A 312 -8.76 1.84 8.85
CA THR A 312 -7.80 2.58 8.02
C THR A 312 -7.44 3.92 8.67
N HIS A 313 -6.14 4.18 8.82
CA HIS A 313 -5.65 5.41 9.42
C HIS A 313 -4.35 5.90 8.74
N GLY A 314 -4.19 7.21 8.66
CA GLY A 314 -2.99 7.84 8.10
C GLY A 314 -2.01 8.27 9.19
N GLY A 315 -0.72 7.99 8.99
CA GLY A 315 0.33 8.42 9.92
C GLY A 315 0.57 7.47 11.10
N THR A 316 1.63 7.72 11.86
CA THR A 316 2.14 6.80 12.91
C THR A 316 2.03 7.35 14.33
N ALA A 317 1.42 8.52 14.49
CA ALA A 317 1.23 9.13 15.79
C ALA A 317 0.17 8.40 16.60
N ASP A 318 0.33 8.40 17.93
CA ASP A 318 -0.64 7.83 18.86
C ASP A 318 -2.01 8.51 18.72
N VAL A 319 -3.06 7.69 18.62
CA VAL A 319 -4.45 8.14 18.50
C VAL A 319 -5.31 7.61 19.64
N SER A 320 -6.35 8.38 20.00
CA SER A 320 -7.36 7.92 20.96
C SER A 320 -8.41 7.09 20.23
N VAL A 321 -8.60 5.85 20.66
CA VAL A 321 -9.57 4.90 20.12
C VAL A 321 -10.60 4.64 21.20
N THR A 322 -11.87 4.66 20.83
CA THR A 322 -13.00 4.47 21.74
C THR A 322 -13.88 3.33 21.28
N THR A 323 -14.24 2.45 22.21
CA THR A 323 -15.26 1.41 22.03
C THR A 323 -16.37 1.56 23.06
N SER A 324 -17.57 1.05 22.72
CA SER A 324 -18.75 1.05 23.58
C SER A 324 -19.60 -0.20 23.31
N PHE A 325 -20.58 -0.49 24.17
CA PHE A 325 -21.57 -1.56 23.95
C PHE A 325 -22.68 -1.13 22.98
N GLN A 326 -22.24 -0.63 21.82
CA GLN A 326 -23.08 -0.28 20.69
C GLN A 326 -22.55 -0.98 19.45
N GLY A 327 -23.44 -1.52 18.64
CA GLY A 327 -23.12 -2.22 17.41
C GLY A 327 -24.27 -2.14 16.40
N PRO A 328 -24.13 -2.81 15.25
CA PRO A 328 -25.17 -2.86 14.22
C PRO A 328 -26.45 -3.56 14.70
N PHE A 329 -26.38 -4.43 15.72
CA PHE A 329 -27.50 -5.28 16.13
C PHE A 329 -28.04 -4.97 17.53
N ILE A 330 -27.26 -4.27 18.35
CA ILE A 330 -27.66 -3.89 19.70
C ILE A 330 -27.04 -2.56 20.11
N ASN A 331 -27.81 -1.77 20.86
CA ASN A 331 -27.33 -0.62 21.60
C ASN A 331 -27.70 -0.79 23.08
N VAL A 332 -26.71 -1.09 23.93
CA VAL A 332 -26.90 -1.24 25.37
C VAL A 332 -26.89 0.15 26.00
N ASN A 333 -28.05 0.53 26.54
CA ASN A 333 -28.22 1.81 27.23
C ASN A 333 -28.52 1.57 28.70
N ARG A 334 -27.85 2.32 29.59
CA ARG A 334 -28.18 2.34 31.01
C ARG A 334 -29.52 3.04 31.20
N PHE A 335 -30.29 2.55 32.17
CA PHE A 335 -31.54 3.20 32.54
C PHE A 335 -31.29 4.64 33.02
N THR A 336 -32.14 5.57 32.55
CA THR A 336 -32.05 6.99 32.89
C THR A 336 -31.94 7.21 34.40
N GLY A 337 -30.87 7.87 34.83
CA GLY A 337 -30.58 8.12 36.24
C GLY A 337 -29.54 7.20 36.87
N LEU A 338 -29.05 6.19 36.15
CA LEU A 338 -27.94 5.31 36.58
C LEU A 338 -26.55 5.73 36.08
N GLY A 339 -26.45 6.86 35.37
CA GLY A 339 -25.20 7.39 34.81
C GLY A 339 -25.16 7.33 33.28
N ALA A 340 -23.99 7.66 32.72
CA ALA A 340 -23.73 7.54 31.28
C ALA A 340 -23.43 6.08 30.90
N ASP A 341 -23.70 5.70 29.66
CA ASP A 341 -23.40 4.37 29.12
C ASP A 341 -21.90 4.06 29.16
N ALA A 342 -21.55 2.78 29.26
CA ALA A 342 -20.15 2.38 29.26
C ALA A 342 -19.44 2.76 27.93
N SER A 343 -18.31 3.44 28.07
CA SER A 343 -17.42 3.81 26.97
C SER A 343 -15.98 3.73 27.46
N LEU A 344 -15.11 3.08 26.67
CA LEU A 344 -13.70 2.87 26.99
C LEU A 344 -12.86 3.52 25.91
N THR A 345 -12.02 4.47 26.31
CA THR A 345 -11.05 5.13 25.43
C THR A 345 -9.64 4.74 25.83
N GLN A 346 -8.82 4.35 24.85
CA GLN A 346 -7.42 4.02 25.02
C GLN A 346 -6.57 4.65 23.92
N THR A 347 -5.27 4.72 24.14
CA THR A 347 -4.31 5.18 23.13
C THR A 347 -3.79 3.99 22.33
N PHE A 348 -3.90 4.06 21.01
CA PHE A 348 -3.35 3.08 20.08
C PHE A 348 -2.31 3.75 19.19
N THR A 349 -1.27 3.00 18.83
CA THR A 349 -0.30 3.41 17.82
C THR A 349 -0.64 2.70 16.50
N PRO A 350 -0.97 3.43 15.41
CA PRO A 350 -1.24 2.82 14.11
C PRO A 350 -0.11 1.86 13.68
N GLY A 351 -0.50 0.67 13.19
CA GLY A 351 0.42 -0.41 12.82
C GLY A 351 0.88 -1.32 13.98
N THR A 352 0.48 -1.04 15.23
CA THR A 352 0.72 -1.91 16.39
C THR A 352 -0.63 -2.39 16.95
N PRO A 353 -0.91 -3.71 16.99
CA PRO A 353 -2.15 -4.21 17.57
C PRO A 353 -2.30 -3.84 19.04
N GLY A 354 -3.44 -3.24 19.38
CA GLY A 354 -3.85 -2.99 20.77
C GLY A 354 -5.05 -3.86 21.18
N THR A 355 -5.42 -3.79 22.46
CA THR A 355 -6.51 -4.59 23.02
C THR A 355 -7.34 -3.77 23.98
N PHE A 356 -8.66 -3.79 23.77
CA PHE A 356 -9.61 -3.36 24.78
C PHE A 356 -9.99 -4.54 25.66
N ASP A 357 -9.96 -4.33 26.97
CA ASP A 357 -10.38 -5.30 27.98
C ASP A 357 -11.49 -4.69 28.85
N TRP A 358 -12.71 -5.15 28.66
CA TRP A 358 -13.87 -4.76 29.45
C TRP A 358 -13.97 -5.60 30.72
N ASN A 359 -14.08 -4.94 31.88
CA ASN A 359 -14.16 -5.58 33.18
C ASN A 359 -14.92 -4.68 34.18
N ASP A 360 -15.05 -5.13 35.42
CA ASP A 360 -15.77 -4.39 36.48
C ASP A 360 -15.19 -3.01 36.82
N GLY A 361 -13.97 -2.72 36.39
CA GLY A 361 -13.33 -1.42 36.56
C GLY A 361 -13.81 -0.36 35.57
N ASN A 362 -14.35 -0.77 34.42
CA ASN A 362 -14.69 0.15 33.31
C ASN A 362 -16.11 -0.04 32.74
N ALA A 363 -16.80 -1.12 33.10
CA ALA A 363 -18.19 -1.38 32.74
C ALA A 363 -18.93 -2.09 33.88
N ARG A 364 -20.26 -2.01 33.88
CA ARG A 364 -21.06 -2.89 34.74
C ARG A 364 -21.20 -4.26 34.08
N GLN A 365 -21.30 -5.29 34.92
CA GLN A 365 -21.52 -6.66 34.45
C GLN A 365 -22.76 -6.81 33.58
N ASP A 366 -23.89 -6.19 33.97
CA ASP A 366 -25.15 -6.25 33.22
C ASP A 366 -25.06 -5.66 31.81
N GLU A 367 -24.17 -4.69 31.59
CA GLU A 367 -23.94 -4.14 30.25
C GLU A 367 -23.12 -5.08 29.37
N ARG A 368 -22.05 -5.69 29.92
CA ARG A 368 -21.18 -6.64 29.21
C ARG A 368 -21.98 -7.87 28.79
N ASP A 369 -22.71 -8.45 29.74
CA ASP A 369 -23.51 -9.65 29.53
C ASP A 369 -24.63 -9.39 28.52
N CYS A 370 -25.31 -8.24 28.62
CA CYS A 370 -26.36 -7.89 27.67
C CYS A 370 -25.84 -7.74 26.25
N PHE A 371 -24.70 -7.06 26.07
CA PHE A 371 -24.09 -6.88 24.75
C PHE A 371 -23.67 -8.22 24.13
N TYR A 372 -22.94 -9.04 24.89
CA TYR A 372 -22.43 -10.32 24.41
C TYR A 372 -23.56 -11.30 24.06
N GLN A 373 -24.49 -11.52 24.99
CA GLN A 373 -25.56 -12.52 24.81
C GLN A 373 -26.53 -12.12 23.69
N ALA A 374 -26.81 -10.84 23.51
CA ALA A 374 -27.67 -10.39 22.41
C ALA A 374 -27.04 -10.61 21.04
N ASN A 375 -25.74 -10.33 20.90
CA ASN A 375 -25.02 -10.60 19.66
C ASN A 375 -24.91 -12.11 19.39
N LEU A 376 -24.68 -12.94 20.41
CA LEU A 376 -24.73 -14.40 20.25
C LEU A 376 -26.08 -14.90 19.74
N VAL A 377 -27.18 -14.35 20.26
CA VAL A 377 -28.53 -14.71 19.80
C VAL A 377 -28.76 -14.24 18.36
N HIS A 378 -28.28 -13.05 18.00
CA HIS A 378 -28.32 -12.56 16.63
C HIS A 378 -27.55 -13.47 15.67
N ASP A 379 -26.30 -13.79 15.98
CA ASP A 379 -25.44 -14.68 15.18
C ASP A 379 -26.07 -16.09 15.04
N PHE A 380 -26.69 -16.59 16.11
CA PHE A 380 -27.42 -17.86 16.06
C PHE A 380 -28.62 -17.83 15.11
N ILE A 381 -29.44 -16.76 15.18
CA ILE A 381 -30.65 -16.61 14.35
C ILE A 381 -30.27 -16.42 12.88
N THR A 382 -29.30 -15.56 12.58
CA THR A 382 -28.83 -15.31 11.21
C THR A 382 -28.08 -16.51 10.62
N GLY A 383 -27.45 -17.34 11.46
CA GLY A 383 -26.91 -18.63 11.06
C GLY A 383 -27.98 -19.64 10.60
N ILE A 384 -29.22 -19.51 11.09
CA ILE A 384 -30.36 -20.35 10.68
C ILE A 384 -31.09 -19.76 9.46
N ASP A 385 -31.34 -18.45 9.46
CA ASP A 385 -31.99 -17.72 8.38
C ASP A 385 -31.21 -16.44 8.04
N PRO A 386 -30.28 -16.49 7.06
CA PRO A 386 -29.49 -15.32 6.67
C PRO A 386 -30.31 -14.17 6.06
N GLY A 387 -31.59 -14.38 5.75
CA GLY A 387 -32.48 -13.36 5.18
C GLY A 387 -33.11 -12.42 6.21
N ILE A 388 -32.93 -12.68 7.50
CA ILE A 388 -33.54 -11.90 8.58
C ILE A 388 -32.71 -10.65 8.93
N GLY A 389 -33.09 -9.50 8.36
CA GLY A 389 -32.45 -8.21 8.68
C GLY A 389 -33.28 -7.31 9.60
N THR A 390 -34.43 -7.78 10.10
CA THR A 390 -35.36 -6.94 10.90
C THR A 390 -34.85 -6.56 12.28
N LEU A 391 -33.75 -7.18 12.73
CA LEU A 391 -33.10 -6.91 14.01
C LEU A 391 -31.90 -5.95 13.87
N ASP A 392 -31.57 -5.55 12.65
CA ASP A 392 -30.39 -4.74 12.36
C ASP A 392 -30.76 -3.25 12.40
N TYR A 393 -29.93 -2.46 13.10
CA TYR A 393 -30.02 -1.01 13.10
C TYR A 393 -29.32 -0.46 11.85
N SER A 394 -30.04 0.38 11.09
CA SER A 394 -29.54 1.07 9.90
C SER A 394 -28.77 2.35 10.22
#